data_AF-A0A553YQ18-F1
#
_entry.id   AF-A0A553YQ18-F1
#
_cell.length_a   1.000
_cell.length_b   1.000
_cell.length_c   1.000
_cell.angle_alpha   90.00
_cell.angle_beta   90.00
_cell.angle_gamma   90.00
#
_symmetry.space_group_name_H-M   'P 1'
#
loop_
_entity.id
_entity.type
_entity.pdbx_description
1 polymer ?
#
loop_
_entity_poly.entity_id
_entity_poly.type
_entity_poly.pdbx_seq_one_letter_code
_entity_poly.pdbx_strand_id
1 'polypeptide(L)'
;MNESVPPEPSRPANDVTQHVGYLLKRAQAALRAAMDKVLREHGLTVPQYATLELLALHPGMSNADLARATFVTRQSGNVVLRGLQEAGLITRPATADHGRARP
;
A
#
# COMPACT_ATOMS: atom_id res chain seq x y z
N MET A 1 -13.18 17.27 -58.90
CA MET A 1 -13.89 16.08 -58.40
C MET A 1 -13.14 15.68 -57.13
N ASN A 2 -13.71 15.97 -55.96
CA ASN A 2 -13.03 15.88 -54.66
C ASN A 2 -12.56 14.44 -54.37
N GLU A 3 -11.27 14.27 -54.11
CA GLU A 3 -10.75 13.08 -53.43
C GLU A 3 -11.17 13.14 -51.96
N SER A 4 -12.08 12.25 -51.58
CA SER A 4 -12.46 12.02 -50.20
C SER A 4 -11.32 11.29 -49.49
N VAL A 5 -10.49 12.03 -48.76
CA VAL A 5 -9.51 11.46 -47.83
C VAL A 5 -10.28 10.56 -46.83
N PRO A 6 -9.91 9.28 -46.67
CA PRO A 6 -10.57 8.40 -45.71
C PRO A 6 -10.40 8.98 -44.30
N PRO A 7 -11.42 8.87 -43.42
CA PRO A 7 -11.27 9.35 -42.05
C PRO A 7 -10.09 8.62 -41.41
N GLU A 8 -9.10 9.38 -40.94
CA GLU A 8 -8.02 8.79 -40.16
C GLU A 8 -8.63 7.95 -39.02
N PRO A 9 -8.10 6.75 -38.74
CA PRO A 9 -8.59 5.95 -37.64
C PRO A 9 -8.55 6.84 -36.40
N SER A 10 -9.71 7.04 -35.78
CA SER A 10 -9.81 7.75 -34.52
C SER A 10 -8.77 7.12 -33.60
N ARG A 11 -7.71 7.87 -33.24
CA ARG A 11 -6.83 7.51 -32.12
C ARG A 11 -7.73 6.96 -31.01
N PRO A 12 -7.41 5.86 -30.32
CA PRO A 12 -8.23 5.36 -29.23
C PRO A 12 -8.16 6.37 -28.08
N ALA A 13 -8.88 7.47 -28.21
CA ALA A 13 -8.90 8.62 -27.32
C ALA A 13 -9.67 8.30 -26.03
N ASN A 14 -10.01 7.01 -25.80
CA ASN A 14 -10.83 6.59 -24.68
C ASN A 14 -10.58 5.14 -24.23
N ASP A 15 -9.41 4.55 -24.50
CA ASP A 15 -9.05 3.29 -23.86
C ASP A 15 -8.61 3.56 -22.41
N VAL A 16 -9.53 3.33 -21.46
CA VAL A 16 -9.29 3.50 -20.03
C VAL A 16 -8.10 2.68 -19.53
N THR A 17 -7.73 1.60 -20.22
CA THR A 17 -6.58 0.76 -19.84
C THR A 17 -5.23 1.41 -20.11
N GLN A 18 -5.19 2.44 -20.96
CA GLN A 18 -4.01 3.27 -21.22
C GLN A 18 -3.96 4.52 -20.33
N HIS A 19 -5.02 4.80 -19.56
CA HIS A 19 -5.01 5.93 -18.64
C HIS A 19 -4.00 5.70 -17.51
N VAL A 20 -3.31 6.77 -17.11
CA VAL A 20 -2.27 6.72 -16.07
C VAL A 20 -2.76 6.09 -14.76
N GLY A 21 -3.99 6.40 -14.34
CA GLY A 21 -4.56 5.82 -13.11
C GLY A 21 -4.76 4.31 -13.20
N TYR A 22 -5.17 3.81 -14.37
CA TYR A 22 -5.31 2.37 -14.59
C TYR A 22 -3.94 1.69 -14.64
N LEU A 23 -2.99 2.25 -15.39
CA LEU A 23 -1.62 1.71 -15.48
C LEU A 23 -0.95 1.66 -14.11
N LEU A 24 -1.10 2.71 -13.29
CA LEU A 24 -0.58 2.74 -11.92
C LEU A 24 -1.25 1.67 -11.05
N LYS A 25 -2.57 1.51 -11.14
CA LYS A 25 -3.27 0.46 -10.39
C LYS A 25 -2.83 -0.94 -10.82
N ARG A 26 -2.63 -1.16 -12.11
CA ARG A 26 -2.14 -2.43 -12.67
C ARG A 26 -0.72 -2.74 -12.20
N ALA A 27 0.17 -1.74 -12.23
CA ALA A 27 1.53 -1.88 -11.70
C ALA A 27 1.52 -2.18 -10.18
N GLN A 28 0.73 -1.45 -9.41
CA GLN A 28 0.54 -1.69 -7.98
C GLN A 28 0.05 -3.11 -7.70
N ALA A 29 -0.93 -3.61 -8.47
CA ALA A 29 -1.46 -4.96 -8.32
C ALA A 29 -0.41 -6.04 -8.63
N ALA A 30 0.37 -5.86 -9.70
CA ALA A 30 1.45 -6.78 -10.07
C ALA A 30 2.54 -6.82 -8.99
N LEU A 31 2.99 -5.66 -8.53
CA LEU A 31 3.95 -5.54 -7.42
C LEU A 31 3.42 -6.22 -6.16
N ARG A 32 2.17 -5.92 -5.80
CA ARG A 32 1.51 -6.49 -4.61
C ARG A 32 1.48 -8.01 -4.65
N ALA A 33 1.11 -8.60 -5.79
CA ALA A 33 1.10 -10.05 -5.97
C ALA A 33 2.49 -10.68 -5.85
N ALA A 34 3.53 -10.02 -6.38
CA ALA A 34 4.91 -10.47 -6.25
C ALA A 34 5.38 -10.44 -4.79
N MET A 35 5.10 -9.35 -4.07
CA MET A 35 5.43 -9.24 -2.64
C MET A 35 4.67 -10.27 -1.80
N ASP A 36 3.36 -10.43 -2.02
CA ASP A 36 2.54 -11.43 -1.32
C ASP A 36 3.05 -12.87 -1.58
N LYS A 37 3.71 -13.14 -2.72
CA LYS A 37 4.35 -14.45 -2.95
C LYS A 37 5.54 -14.69 -2.03
N VAL A 38 6.42 -13.70 -1.89
CA VAL A 38 7.65 -13.82 -1.08
C VAL A 38 7.32 -13.78 0.41
N LEU A 39 6.45 -12.86 0.84
CA LEU A 39 6.14 -12.66 2.26
C LEU A 39 5.39 -13.83 2.90
N ARG A 40 4.70 -14.66 2.10
CA ARG A 40 4.05 -15.88 2.59
C ARG A 40 5.02 -16.84 3.28
N GLU A 41 6.26 -16.92 2.82
CA GLU A 41 7.30 -17.76 3.44
C GLU A 41 7.68 -17.27 4.85
N HIS A 42 7.42 -15.99 5.14
CA HIS A 42 7.66 -15.36 6.43
C HIS A 42 6.39 -15.23 7.29
N GLY A 43 5.24 -15.73 6.81
CA GLY A 43 3.96 -15.54 7.50
C GLY A 43 3.49 -14.08 7.55
N LEU A 44 3.98 -13.23 6.63
CA LEU A 44 3.68 -11.81 6.61
C LEU A 44 2.75 -11.43 5.44
N THR A 45 1.97 -10.38 5.68
CA THR A 45 1.24 -9.65 4.64
C THR A 45 2.01 -8.39 4.23
N VAL A 46 1.75 -7.86 3.03
CA VAL A 46 2.40 -6.62 2.59
C VAL A 46 2.19 -5.42 3.53
N PRO A 47 1.00 -5.17 4.11
CA PRO A 47 0.83 -4.10 5.09
C PRO A 47 1.66 -4.32 6.37
N GLN A 48 1.80 -5.57 6.82
CA GLN A 48 2.65 -5.90 7.97
C GLN A 48 4.12 -5.62 7.66
N TYR A 49 4.61 -6.08 6.49
CA TYR A 49 5.96 -5.79 6.03
C TYR A 49 6.23 -4.28 5.94
N ALA A 50 5.35 -3.53 5.29
CA ALA A 50 5.51 -2.07 5.15
C ALA A 50 5.48 -1.36 6.51
N THR A 51 4.68 -1.86 7.46
CA THR A 51 4.65 -1.33 8.83
C THR A 51 6.00 -1.54 9.53
N LEU A 52 6.60 -2.73 9.40
CA LEU A 52 7.91 -3.02 9.98
C LEU A 52 9.01 -2.15 9.37
N GLU A 53 9.02 -2.01 8.04
CA GLU A 53 9.98 -1.16 7.32
C GLU A 53 9.88 0.31 7.76
N LEU A 54 8.66 0.85 7.86
CA LEU A 54 8.43 2.21 8.33
C LEU A 54 8.84 2.42 9.78
N LEU A 55 8.57 1.45 10.66
CA LEU A 55 8.96 1.53 12.07
C LEU A 55 10.48 1.42 12.23
N ALA A 56 11.16 0.65 11.39
CA ALA A 56 12.62 0.55 11.38
C ALA A 56 13.28 1.87 10.97
N LEU A 57 12.71 2.57 9.98
CA LEU A 57 13.22 3.86 9.49
C LEU A 57 12.81 5.04 10.38
N HIS A 58 11.60 4.99 10.94
CA HIS A 58 10.99 6.06 11.72
C HIS A 58 10.36 5.51 13.01
N PRO A 59 11.18 5.19 14.03
CA PRO A 59 10.68 4.74 15.32
C PRO A 59 9.68 5.74 15.93
N GLY A 60 8.61 5.22 16.52
CA GLY A 60 7.58 6.05 17.17
C GLY A 60 6.59 6.73 16.23
N MET A 61 6.50 6.31 14.96
CA MET A 61 5.43 6.75 14.08
C MET A 61 4.05 6.42 14.68
N SER A 62 3.10 7.36 14.65
CA SER A 62 1.78 7.11 15.23
C SER A 62 1.02 6.06 14.40
N ASN A 63 0.09 5.32 15.01
CA ASN A 63 -0.75 4.36 14.28
C ASN A 63 -1.52 5.04 13.12
N ALA A 64 -1.94 6.30 13.29
CA ALA A 64 -2.63 7.04 12.23
C ALA A 64 -1.70 7.39 11.05
N ASP A 65 -0.43 7.68 11.32
CA ASP A 65 0.59 7.90 10.28
C ASP A 65 0.94 6.59 9.58
N LEU A 66 1.14 5.51 10.34
CA LEU A 66 1.41 4.18 9.79
C LEU A 66 0.27 3.72 8.87
N ALA A 67 -0.98 3.81 9.32
CA ALA A 67 -2.13 3.40 8.51
C ALA A 67 -2.20 4.17 7.18
N ARG A 68 -1.91 5.49 7.20
CA ARG A 68 -1.84 6.31 5.99
C ARG A 68 -0.69 5.87 5.08
N ALA A 69 0.50 5.67 5.65
CA ALA A 69 1.69 5.31 4.90
C ALA A 69 1.63 3.89 4.30
N THR A 70 0.91 2.97 4.94
CA THR A 70 0.72 1.59 4.46
C THR A 70 -0.59 1.39 3.69
N PHE A 71 -1.30 2.47 3.35
CA PHE A 71 -2.55 2.45 2.59
C PHE A 71 -3.65 1.55 3.17
N VAL A 72 -3.77 1.51 4.50
CA VAL A 72 -4.83 0.78 5.20
C VAL A 72 -5.74 1.75 5.95
N THR A 73 -6.96 1.30 6.22
CA THR A 73 -7.85 2.07 7.11
C THR A 73 -7.30 2.05 8.54
N ARG A 74 -7.72 3.00 9.38
CA ARG A 74 -7.36 2.97 10.83
C ARG A 74 -7.76 1.66 11.51
N GLN A 75 -8.89 1.07 11.15
CA GLN A 75 -9.31 -0.22 11.70
C GLN A 75 -8.33 -1.31 11.31
N SER A 76 -8.03 -1.44 10.01
CA SER A 76 -7.08 -2.43 9.50
C SER A 76 -5.66 -2.21 10.04
N GLY A 77 -5.23 -0.96 10.22
CA GLY A 77 -3.94 -0.63 10.83
C GLY A 77 -3.80 -1.14 12.26
N ASN A 78 -4.87 -1.01 13.08
CA ASN A 78 -4.89 -1.62 14.41
C ASN A 78 -4.78 -3.15 14.37
N VAL A 79 -5.41 -3.80 13.40
CA VAL A 79 -5.31 -5.27 13.23
C VAL A 79 -3.89 -5.67 12.83
N VAL A 80 -3.26 -4.93 11.91
CA VAL A 80 -1.87 -5.15 11.48
C VAL A 80 -0.92 -5.04 12.66
N LEU A 81 -0.99 -3.95 13.43
CA LEU A 81 -0.12 -3.74 14.60
C LEU A 81 -0.32 -4.83 15.66
N ARG A 82 -1.57 -5.22 15.94
CA ARG A 82 -1.86 -6.30 16.88
C ARG A 82 -1.24 -7.62 16.42
N GLY A 83 -1.43 -8.00 15.17
CA GLY A 83 -0.86 -9.24 14.62
C GLY A 83 0.66 -9.23 14.64
N LEU A 84 1.30 -8.08 14.38
CA LEU A 84 2.75 -7.93 14.50
C LEU A 84 3.24 -8.06 15.95
N GLN A 85 2.49 -7.52 16.91
CA GLN A 85 2.82 -7.62 18.33
C GLN A 85 2.64 -9.06 18.85
N GLU A 86 1.56 -9.74 18.44
CA GLU A 86 1.31 -11.15 18.76
C GLU A 86 2.38 -12.08 18.15
N ALA A 87 2.91 -11.73 16.98
CA ALA A 87 4.04 -12.41 16.36
C ALA A 87 5.40 -12.05 16.98
N GLY A 88 5.46 -11.14 17.96
CA GLY A 88 6.69 -10.71 18.61
C GLY A 88 7.62 -9.86 17.73
N LEU A 89 7.12 -9.32 16.62
CA LEU A 89 7.90 -8.55 15.64
C LEU A 89 7.98 -7.06 15.98
N ILE A 90 7.05 -6.57 16.81
CA ILE A 90 7.08 -5.22 17.37
C ILE A 90 6.78 -5.27 18.86
N THR A 91 7.28 -4.29 19.60
CA THR A 91 6.97 -4.08 21.02
C THR A 91 6.27 -2.75 21.19
N ARG A 92 5.15 -2.74 21.91
CA ARG A 92 4.46 -1.50 22.23
C ARG A 92 5.07 -0.85 23.49
N PRO A 93 5.44 0.44 23.46
CA PRO A 93 5.89 1.13 24.67
C PRO A 93 4.79 1.12 25.74
N ALA A 94 5.15 0.85 26.99
CA ALA A 94 4.21 0.75 28.11
C ALA A 94 3.51 2.09 28.45
N THR A 95 4.13 3.22 28.11
CA THR A 95 3.61 4.56 28.36
C THR A 95 3.84 5.45 27.14
N ALA A 96 2.83 6.23 26.78
CA ALA A 96 2.99 7.31 25.81
C ALA A 96 3.51 8.54 26.53
N ASP A 97 4.73 9.00 26.22
CA ASP A 97 5.31 10.19 26.85
C ASP A 97 4.41 11.42 26.73
N HIS A 98 3.62 11.52 25.65
CA HIS A 98 2.64 12.58 25.48
C HIS A 98 1.35 12.03 24.87
N GLY A 99 0.34 11.83 25.72
CA GLY A 99 -1.08 12.04 25.38
C GLY A 99 -1.59 11.52 24.03
N ARG A 100 -1.17 10.32 23.61
CA ARG A 100 -1.83 9.42 22.64
C ARG A 100 -0.91 8.22 22.45
N ALA A 101 -1.41 7.02 22.72
CA ALA A 101 -0.67 5.77 22.59
C ALA A 101 0.02 5.67 21.22
N ARG A 102 1.35 5.76 21.21
CA ARG A 102 2.18 5.45 20.04
C ARG A 102 2.45 3.93 20.04
N PRO A 103 2.39 3.27 18.88
CA PRO A 103 2.75 1.87 18.75
C PRO A 103 4.25 1.64 18.99
#